data_AF-A0A7V5C3I6-F1
#
_entry.id   AF-A0A7V5C3I6-F1
#
_cell.length_a   1.000
_cell.length_b   1.000
_cell.length_c   1.000
_cell.angle_alpha   90.00
_cell.angle_beta   90.00
_cell.angle_gamma   90.00
#
_symmetry.space_group_name_H-M   'P 1'
#
loop_
_entity.id
_entity.type
_entity.pdbx_description
1 polymer ?
#
loop_
_entity_poly.entity_id
_entity_poly.type
_entity_poly.pdbx_seq_one_letter_code
_entity_poly.pdbx_strand_id
1 'polypeptide(L)'
;MKNFNYNYIMQIPNIIKRISQILKKQNAKAIIVGGSVRDHFLQLPVKDYDIEVYGLNSIKQLEKILKEYGKVNLVGKSFGVLKFVYDDQGYDFSFPRIETKVSQGHRGFDIECNGMMSFQEASLRRDFTINAMGYDIEEQKFIDPFGAKEDIQIKTLRHIDNSSFVEDPLRVY
;
A
#
# COMPACT_ATOMS: atom_id res chain seq x y z
N MET A 1 -4.23 -25.35 16.01
CA MET A 1 -3.67 -24.13 15.39
C MET A 1 -3.84 -24.27 13.89
N LYS A 2 -4.40 -23.28 13.18
CA LYS A 2 -4.42 -23.32 11.71
C LYS A 2 -2.98 -23.13 11.24
N ASN A 3 -2.39 -24.15 10.60
CA ASN A 3 -1.14 -23.98 9.88
C ASN A 3 -1.43 -23.11 8.67
N PHE A 4 -1.19 -21.81 8.80
CA PHE A 4 -1.26 -20.89 7.69
C PHE A 4 -0.09 -21.23 6.75
N ASN A 5 -0.41 -21.78 5.58
CA ASN A 5 0.58 -22.10 4.57
C ASN A 5 0.86 -20.81 3.78
N TYR A 6 1.90 -20.08 4.16
CA TYR A 6 2.17 -18.71 3.70
C TYR A 6 2.76 -18.61 2.28
N ASN A 7 2.83 -19.71 1.54
CA ASN A 7 3.44 -19.78 0.21
C ASN A 7 2.42 -19.60 -0.95
N TYR A 8 1.32 -18.89 -0.73
CA TYR A 8 0.35 -18.63 -1.78
C TYR A 8 0.58 -17.28 -2.45
N ILE A 9 0.85 -17.33 -3.75
CA ILE A 9 0.82 -16.21 -4.69
C ILE A 9 -0.56 -15.54 -4.59
N MET A 10 -0.58 -14.21 -4.48
CA MET A 10 -1.84 -13.46 -4.50
C MET A 10 -2.48 -13.56 -5.88
N GLN A 11 -3.79 -13.85 -5.91
CA GLN A 11 -4.56 -13.76 -7.15
C GLN A 11 -4.85 -12.28 -7.42
N ILE A 12 -4.32 -11.75 -8.52
CA ILE A 12 -4.35 -10.32 -8.82
C ILE A 12 -5.03 -10.12 -10.18
N PRO A 13 -5.91 -9.10 -10.31
CA PRO A 13 -6.50 -8.71 -11.59
C PRO A 13 -5.46 -8.54 -12.71
N ASN A 14 -5.78 -9.04 -13.90
CA ASN A 14 -4.87 -9.01 -15.05
C ASN A 14 -4.45 -7.58 -15.44
N ILE A 15 -5.33 -6.60 -15.24
CA ILE A 15 -5.02 -5.19 -15.51
C ILE A 15 -3.89 -4.67 -14.60
N ILE A 16 -3.92 -5.03 -13.31
CA ILE A 16 -2.87 -4.65 -12.35
C ILE A 16 -1.54 -5.31 -12.74
N LYS A 17 -1.56 -6.62 -13.09
CA LYS A 17 -0.38 -7.33 -13.58
C LYS A 17 0.22 -6.64 -14.83
N ARG A 18 -0.63 -6.24 -15.77
CA ARG A 18 -0.19 -5.53 -16.98
C ARG A 18 0.44 -4.17 -16.67
N ILE A 19 -0.15 -3.39 -15.78
CA ILE A 19 0.39 -2.10 -15.33
C ILE A 19 1.75 -2.31 -14.64
N SER A 20 1.84 -3.31 -13.76
CA SER A 20 3.07 -3.68 -13.06
C SER A 20 4.23 -3.98 -14.02
N GLN A 21 3.98 -4.73 -15.09
CA GLN A 21 4.99 -5.01 -16.13
C GLN A 21 5.48 -3.74 -16.85
N ILE A 22 4.61 -2.75 -17.04
CA ILE A 22 4.97 -1.47 -17.67
C ILE A 22 5.84 -0.65 -16.72
N LEU A 23 5.47 -0.62 -15.44
CA LEU A 23 6.27 0.03 -14.40
C LEU A 23 7.67 -0.60 -14.30
N LYS A 24 7.76 -1.94 -14.37
CA LYS A 24 9.03 -2.66 -14.38
C LYS A 24 9.96 -2.22 -15.50
N LYS A 25 9.42 -2.00 -16.71
CA LYS A 25 10.20 -1.48 -17.86
C LYS A 25 10.75 -0.07 -17.63
N GLN A 26 10.18 0.68 -16.69
CA GLN A 26 10.63 2.01 -16.29
C GLN A 26 11.47 1.97 -15.01
N ASN A 27 11.97 0.80 -14.59
CA ASN A 27 12.67 0.57 -13.33
C ASN A 27 11.85 0.93 -12.08
N ALA A 28 10.52 0.91 -12.22
CA ALA A 28 9.58 1.07 -11.13
C ALA A 28 8.94 -0.27 -10.75
N LYS A 29 8.36 -0.34 -9.56
CA LYS A 29 7.65 -1.53 -9.05
C LYS A 29 6.32 -1.14 -8.43
N ALA A 30 5.35 -2.02 -8.61
CA ALA A 30 4.03 -1.93 -8.00
C ALA A 30 3.96 -2.91 -6.83
N ILE A 31 3.68 -2.39 -5.64
CA ILE A 31 3.54 -3.18 -4.41
C ILE A 31 2.09 -3.07 -3.96
N ILE A 32 1.41 -4.21 -3.83
CA ILE A 32 0.07 -4.27 -3.22
C ILE A 32 0.24 -4.11 -1.72
N VAL A 33 -0.58 -3.27 -1.08
CA VAL A 33 -0.41 -2.90 0.34
C VAL A 33 -1.72 -2.96 1.12
N GLY A 34 -1.61 -2.79 2.44
CA GLY A 34 -2.75 -2.55 3.32
C GLY A 34 -3.63 -3.78 3.54
N GLY A 35 -4.94 -3.54 3.65
CA GLY A 35 -5.92 -4.56 4.03
C GLY A 35 -5.94 -5.76 3.08
N SER A 36 -5.69 -5.54 1.79
CA SER A 36 -5.67 -6.61 0.78
C SER A 36 -4.62 -7.69 1.07
N VAL A 37 -3.43 -7.29 1.53
CA VAL A 37 -2.36 -8.23 1.89
C VAL A 37 -2.72 -8.93 3.20
N ARG A 38 -3.16 -8.19 4.22
CA ARG A 38 -3.63 -8.78 5.49
C ARG A 38 -4.72 -9.83 5.26
N ASP A 39 -5.74 -9.48 4.48
CA ASP A 39 -6.91 -10.32 4.23
C ASP A 39 -6.50 -11.60 3.49
N HIS A 40 -5.53 -11.53 2.56
CA HIS A 40 -4.93 -12.72 1.94
C HIS A 40 -4.30 -13.67 2.98
N PHE A 41 -3.50 -13.15 3.91
CA PHE A 41 -2.91 -13.97 4.98
C PHE A 41 -3.96 -14.57 5.91
N LEU A 42 -5.08 -13.86 6.13
CA LEU A 42 -6.21 -14.33 6.92
C LEU A 42 -7.16 -15.27 6.15
N GLN A 43 -6.90 -15.53 4.86
CA GLN A 43 -7.77 -16.31 3.96
C GLN A 43 -9.17 -15.71 3.84
N LEU A 44 -9.25 -14.38 3.86
CA LEU A 44 -10.46 -13.61 3.64
C LEU A 44 -10.53 -13.13 2.17
N PRO A 45 -11.74 -12.89 1.63
CA PRO A 45 -11.87 -12.31 0.30
C PRO A 45 -11.22 -10.92 0.24
N VAL A 46 -10.31 -10.72 -0.71
CA VAL A 46 -9.75 -9.39 -1.02
C VAL A 46 -10.81 -8.56 -1.73
N LYS A 47 -11.18 -7.42 -1.14
CA LYS A 47 -12.24 -6.54 -1.65
C LYS A 47 -11.70 -5.45 -2.56
N ASP A 48 -10.64 -4.80 -2.11
CA ASP A 48 -10.05 -3.63 -2.74
C ASP A 48 -8.54 -3.85 -2.91
N TYR A 49 -7.95 -3.28 -3.96
CA TYR A 49 -6.51 -3.29 -4.18
C TYR A 49 -5.97 -1.87 -4.06
N ASP A 50 -5.10 -1.68 -3.07
CA ASP A 50 -4.26 -0.50 -2.91
C ASP A 50 -2.86 -0.83 -3.43
N ILE A 51 -2.35 -0.04 -4.37
CA ILE A 51 -1.07 -0.26 -5.04
C ILE A 51 -0.17 0.94 -4.82
N GLU A 52 0.91 0.75 -4.09
CA GLU A 52 1.95 1.76 -3.88
C GLU A 52 3.06 1.58 -4.90
N VAL A 53 3.38 2.63 -5.65
CA VAL A 53 4.33 2.59 -6.77
C VAL A 53 5.66 3.23 -6.38
N TYR A 54 6.73 2.46 -6.50
CA TYR A 54 8.10 2.84 -6.17
C TYR A 54 8.95 2.92 -7.42
N GLY A 55 9.98 3.77 -7.42
CA GLY A 55 10.93 3.94 -8.53
C GLY A 55 10.49 4.92 -9.63
N LEU A 56 9.37 5.64 -9.44
CA LEU A 56 8.99 6.76 -10.32
C LEU A 56 9.30 8.12 -9.68
N ASN A 57 9.72 9.08 -10.51
CA ASN A 57 10.06 10.43 -10.04
C ASN A 57 8.84 11.34 -9.81
N SER A 58 7.70 11.04 -10.43
CA SER A 58 6.52 11.90 -10.36
C SER A 58 5.22 11.12 -10.49
N ILE A 59 4.24 11.49 -9.66
CA ILE A 59 2.87 10.96 -9.75
C ILE A 59 2.22 11.24 -11.12
N LYS A 60 2.62 12.32 -11.80
CA LYS A 60 2.15 12.63 -13.16
C LYS A 60 2.58 11.57 -14.19
N GLN A 61 3.75 10.96 -13.99
CA GLN A 61 4.23 9.86 -14.84
C GLN A 61 3.36 8.63 -14.64
N LEU A 62 3.02 8.30 -13.39
CA LEU A 62 2.09 7.22 -13.07
C LEU A 62 0.70 7.48 -13.65
N GLU A 63 0.17 8.70 -13.47
CA GLU A 63 -1.12 9.12 -14.03
C GLU A 63 -1.16 8.93 -15.55
N LYS A 64 -0.09 9.30 -16.26
CA LYS A 64 0.02 9.12 -17.71
C LYS A 64 -0.06 7.64 -18.09
N ILE A 65 0.69 6.77 -17.40
CA ILE A 65 0.68 5.32 -17.65
C ILE A 65 -0.73 4.75 -17.43
N LEU A 66 -1.38 5.10 -16.32
CA LEU A 66 -2.71 4.59 -15.99
C LEU A 66 -3.78 5.04 -17.00
N LYS A 67 -3.70 6.30 -17.47
CA LYS A 67 -4.63 6.85 -18.47
C LYS A 67 -4.60 6.16 -19.82
N GLU A 68 -3.54 5.42 -20.14
CA GLU A 68 -3.46 4.61 -21.37
C GLU A 68 -4.41 3.40 -21.32
N TYR A 69 -4.87 2.99 -20.12
CA TYR A 69 -5.66 1.77 -19.94
C TYR A 69 -7.08 2.01 -19.43
N GLY A 70 -7.32 3.12 -18.74
CA GLY A 70 -8.61 3.36 -18.09
C GLY A 70 -8.76 4.80 -17.60
N LYS A 71 -9.86 5.07 -16.90
CA LYS A 71 -10.15 6.41 -16.37
C LYS A 71 -9.33 6.62 -15.11
N VAL A 72 -8.73 7.81 -14.97
CA VAL A 72 -7.96 8.17 -13.78
C VAL A 72 -8.51 9.44 -13.19
N ASN A 73 -8.90 9.39 -11.92
CA ASN A 73 -9.32 10.54 -11.14
C ASN A 73 -8.31 10.76 -10.02
N LEU A 74 -7.78 11.97 -9.91
CA LEU A 74 -6.96 12.35 -8.75
C LEU A 74 -7.90 12.55 -7.55
N VAL A 75 -7.77 11.70 -6.53
CA VAL A 75 -8.59 11.79 -5.32
C VAL A 75 -7.68 12.15 -4.16
N GLY A 76 -8.13 13.10 -3.33
CA GLY A 76 -7.32 13.59 -2.22
C GLY A 76 -6.03 14.23 -2.70
N LYS A 77 -6.11 15.42 -3.32
CA LYS A 77 -4.94 16.19 -3.78
C LYS A 77 -3.80 16.27 -2.75
N SER A 78 -4.14 16.28 -1.46
CA SER A 78 -3.19 16.28 -0.35
C SER A 78 -2.42 14.96 -0.16
N PHE A 79 -3.01 13.83 -0.56
CA PHE A 79 -2.54 12.47 -0.24
C PHE A 79 -1.86 11.73 -1.39
N GLY A 80 -1.94 12.27 -2.61
CA GLY A 80 -1.24 11.70 -3.77
C GLY A 80 -1.78 10.33 -4.21
N VAL A 81 -3.11 10.14 -4.18
CA VAL A 81 -3.77 8.90 -4.62
C VAL A 81 -4.49 9.11 -5.97
N LEU A 82 -4.26 8.19 -6.89
CA LEU A 82 -4.89 8.12 -8.20
C LEU A 82 -5.91 6.98 -8.19
N LYS A 83 -7.19 7.33 -8.28
CA LYS A 83 -8.26 6.35 -8.44
C LYS A 83 -8.34 5.93 -9.91
N PHE A 84 -7.90 4.73 -10.19
CA PHE A 84 -7.91 4.11 -11.52
C PHE A 84 -9.17 3.25 -11.68
N VAL A 85 -9.90 3.46 -12.76
CA VAL A 85 -11.12 2.71 -13.08
C VAL A 85 -10.96 2.01 -14.41
N TYR A 86 -11.13 0.68 -14.40
CA TYR A 86 -11.04 -0.20 -15.56
C TYR A 86 -12.15 -1.25 -15.50
N ASP A 87 -12.93 -1.39 -16.58
CA ASP A 87 -14.09 -2.29 -16.66
C ASP A 87 -15.05 -2.17 -15.45
N ASP A 88 -15.40 -0.93 -15.10
CA ASP A 88 -16.24 -0.56 -13.96
C ASP A 88 -15.73 -1.01 -12.57
N GLN A 89 -14.48 -1.48 -12.49
CA GLN A 89 -13.78 -1.79 -11.24
C GLN A 89 -12.80 -0.67 -10.87
N GLY A 90 -12.73 -0.34 -9.58
CA GLY A 90 -11.85 0.69 -9.04
C GLY A 90 -10.59 0.09 -8.39
N TYR A 91 -9.46 0.76 -8.57
CA TYR A 91 -8.18 0.43 -7.97
C TYR A 91 -7.47 1.71 -7.56
N ASP A 92 -6.85 1.73 -6.39
CA ASP A 92 -6.17 2.92 -5.90
C ASP A 92 -4.67 2.78 -6.06
N PHE A 93 -4.07 3.72 -6.79
CA PHE A 93 -2.63 3.79 -7.02
C PHE A 93 -2.06 5.00 -6.30
N SER A 94 -1.03 4.81 -5.49
CA SER A 94 -0.39 5.89 -4.73
C SER A 94 1.12 5.91 -4.90
N PHE A 95 1.73 7.00 -4.50
CA PHE A 95 3.17 7.04 -4.22
C PHE A 95 3.43 6.73 -2.74
N PRO A 96 4.60 6.15 -2.42
CA PRO A 96 5.10 6.17 -1.05
C PRO A 96 5.24 7.61 -0.56
N ARG A 97 4.91 7.80 0.71
CA ARG A 97 4.88 9.10 1.35
C ARG A 97 5.28 9.02 2.82
N ILE A 98 5.77 10.15 3.31
CA ILE A 98 5.91 10.43 4.74
C ILE A 98 4.76 11.35 5.15
N GLU A 99 4.27 11.15 6.37
CA GLU A 99 3.28 12.01 7.02
C GLU A 99 3.92 12.58 8.27
N THR A 100 4.14 13.89 8.29
CA THR A 100 4.73 14.61 9.43
C THR A 100 3.64 15.40 10.12
N LYS A 101 3.43 15.16 11.42
CA LYS A 101 2.43 15.90 12.17
C LYS A 101 2.89 17.33 12.44
N VAL A 102 2.12 18.30 11.97
CA VAL A 102 2.40 19.74 12.06
C VAL A 102 1.35 20.52 12.85
N SER A 103 0.17 19.94 13.12
CA SER A 103 -0.81 20.56 14.02
C SER A 103 -1.69 19.53 14.75
N GLN A 104 -2.40 19.99 15.78
CA GLN A 104 -3.39 19.17 16.49
C GLN A 104 -4.64 18.95 15.61
N GLY A 105 -5.13 17.71 15.55
CA GLY A 105 -6.31 17.32 14.78
C GLY A 105 -5.97 16.59 13.46
N HIS A 106 -6.99 16.01 12.83
CA HIS A 106 -6.85 14.99 11.77
C HIS A 106 -6.39 15.51 10.40
N ARG A 107 -6.27 16.83 10.24
CA ARG A 107 -5.74 17.46 9.00
C ARG A 107 -4.37 18.08 9.22
N GLY A 108 -3.77 17.87 10.39
CA GLY A 108 -2.50 18.46 10.77
C GLY A 108 -1.29 17.67 10.32
N PHE A 109 -1.29 17.14 9.10
CA PHE A 109 -0.15 16.41 8.55
C PHE A 109 0.36 17.09 7.29
N ASP A 110 1.66 17.34 7.26
CA ASP A 110 2.39 17.63 6.04
C ASP A 110 2.73 16.30 5.36
N ILE A 111 2.45 16.24 4.05
CA ILE A 111 2.58 15.03 3.26
C ILE A 111 3.66 15.24 2.23
N GLU A 112 4.67 14.39 2.27
CA GLU A 112 5.75 14.37 1.28
C GLU A 112 5.70 13.06 0.51
N CYS A 113 5.37 13.12 -0.79
CA CYS A 113 5.41 11.97 -1.68
C CYS A 113 6.80 11.83 -2.29
N ASN A 114 7.44 10.67 -2.14
CA ASN A 114 8.75 10.41 -2.72
C ASN A 114 8.83 8.96 -3.22
N GLY A 115 8.66 8.78 -4.54
CA GLY A 115 8.72 7.46 -5.17
C GLY A 115 10.05 6.72 -5.03
N MET A 116 11.14 7.37 -4.62
CA MET A 116 12.45 6.75 -4.38
C MET A 116 12.63 6.22 -2.96
N MET A 117 11.69 6.51 -2.06
CA MET A 117 11.70 6.05 -0.67
C MET A 117 11.61 4.51 -0.58
N SER A 118 12.18 3.92 0.47
CA SER A 118 12.00 2.48 0.70
C SER A 118 10.58 2.13 1.17
N PHE A 119 10.20 0.87 0.98
CA PHE A 119 8.92 0.37 1.48
C PHE A 119 8.81 0.45 3.01
N GLN A 120 9.90 0.16 3.71
CA GLN A 120 9.97 0.20 5.17
C GLN A 120 9.73 1.61 5.69
N GLU A 121 10.43 2.62 5.15
CA GLU A 121 10.25 4.02 5.54
C GLU A 121 8.82 4.50 5.30
N ALA A 122 8.27 4.24 4.11
CA ALA A 122 6.89 4.61 3.81
C ALA A 122 5.93 3.98 4.82
N SER A 123 6.13 2.71 5.14
CA SER A 123 5.23 1.94 6.01
C SER A 123 5.23 2.39 7.47
N LEU A 124 6.20 3.19 7.93
CA LEU A 124 6.23 3.73 9.31
C LEU A 124 5.02 4.62 9.65
N ARG A 125 4.38 5.24 8.65
CA ARG A 125 3.18 6.05 8.86
C ARG A 125 1.93 5.24 9.20
N ARG A 126 1.96 3.91 8.98
CA ARG A 126 0.82 3.02 9.19
C ARG A 126 0.65 2.72 10.68
N ASP A 127 -0.54 2.26 11.03
CA ASP A 127 -0.99 2.06 12.41
C ASP A 127 -0.44 0.77 13.03
N PHE A 128 -0.66 -0.36 12.37
CA PHE A 128 -0.37 -1.70 12.84
C PHE A 128 0.53 -2.46 11.87
N THR A 129 1.36 -3.35 12.41
CA THR A 129 2.27 -4.21 11.64
C THR A 129 1.53 -5.00 10.56
N ILE A 130 0.36 -5.56 10.87
CA ILE A 130 -0.46 -6.34 9.93
C ILE A 130 -0.93 -5.54 8.71
N ASN A 131 -1.06 -4.22 8.83
CA ASN A 131 -1.41 -3.33 7.72
C ASN A 131 -0.16 -2.82 6.98
N ALA A 132 1.04 -3.11 7.51
CA ALA A 132 2.33 -2.67 7.01
C ALA A 132 3.07 -3.70 6.15
N MET A 133 2.37 -4.75 5.73
CA MET A 133 2.88 -5.73 4.77
C MET A 133 2.66 -5.26 3.33
N GLY A 134 3.53 -5.72 2.44
CA GLY A 134 3.44 -5.50 1.01
C GLY A 134 3.53 -6.81 0.23
N TYR A 135 3.08 -6.80 -1.02
CA TYR A 135 3.31 -7.85 -1.99
C TYR A 135 3.86 -7.27 -3.29
N ASP A 136 5.12 -7.59 -3.61
CA ASP A 136 5.75 -7.22 -4.87
C ASP A 136 5.18 -8.11 -5.98
N ILE A 137 4.48 -7.49 -6.93
CA ILE A 137 3.75 -8.20 -7.98
C ILE A 137 4.70 -8.93 -8.94
N GLU A 138 5.84 -8.32 -9.26
CA GLU A 138 6.76 -8.85 -10.27
C GLU A 138 7.66 -9.92 -9.68
N GLU A 139 8.14 -9.70 -8.45
CA GLU A 139 8.95 -10.67 -7.72
C GLU A 139 8.11 -11.79 -7.10
N GLN A 140 6.79 -11.61 -7.02
CA GLN A 140 5.83 -12.49 -6.36
C GLN A 140 6.21 -12.79 -4.90
N LYS A 141 6.70 -11.77 -4.19
CA LYS A 141 7.23 -11.87 -2.83
C LYS A 141 6.49 -10.96 -1.87
N PHE A 142 6.23 -11.49 -0.68
CA PHE A 142 5.76 -10.68 0.44
C PHE A 142 6.92 -9.88 1.04
N ILE A 143 6.61 -8.65 1.44
CA ILE A 143 7.52 -7.72 2.10
C ILE A 143 6.93 -7.46 3.48
N ASP A 144 7.66 -7.87 4.52
CA ASP A 144 7.23 -7.73 5.91
C ASP A 144 8.39 -7.19 6.75
N PRO A 145 8.62 -5.87 6.74
CA PRO A 145 9.74 -5.28 7.44
C PRO A 145 9.52 -5.21 8.96
N PHE A 146 8.31 -5.51 9.46
CA PHE A 146 7.95 -5.33 10.86
C PHE A 146 7.53 -6.63 11.57
N GLY A 147 7.57 -7.80 10.94
CA GLY A 147 7.23 -9.08 11.58
C GLY A 147 5.72 -9.26 11.79
N ALA A 148 4.92 -8.75 10.87
CA ALA A 148 3.47 -8.84 10.86
C ALA A 148 2.97 -10.28 10.70
N LYS A 149 3.71 -11.12 9.99
CA LYS A 149 3.37 -12.53 9.80
C LYS A 149 3.31 -13.27 11.13
N GLU A 150 4.28 -13.03 12.01
CA GLU A 150 4.32 -13.58 13.36
C GLU A 150 3.14 -13.03 14.18
N ASP A 151 2.87 -11.73 14.11
CA ASP A 151 1.74 -11.10 14.79
C ASP A 151 0.39 -11.73 14.36
N ILE A 152 0.21 -12.02 13.07
CA ILE A 152 -0.98 -12.72 12.55
C ILE A 152 -1.10 -14.14 13.13
N GLN A 153 0.02 -14.88 13.25
CA GLN A 153 0.01 -16.25 13.80
C GLN A 153 -0.47 -16.27 15.25
N ILE A 154 0.03 -15.34 16.05
CA ILE A 154 -0.29 -15.25 17.48
C ILE A 154 -1.53 -14.38 17.76
N LYS A 155 -2.14 -13.82 16.71
CA LYS A 155 -3.33 -12.94 16.76
C LYS A 155 -3.11 -11.68 17.60
N THR A 156 -1.95 -11.05 17.46
CA THR A 156 -1.60 -9.81 18.14
C THR A 156 -1.79 -8.62 17.21
N LEU A 157 -2.45 -7.57 17.69
CA LEU A 157 -2.42 -6.25 17.06
C LEU A 157 -1.30 -5.44 17.68
N ARG A 158 -0.24 -5.20 16.91
CA ARG A 158 0.95 -4.46 17.37
C ARG A 158 1.17 -3.21 16.54
N HIS A 159 1.46 -2.10 17.21
CA HIS A 159 1.82 -0.85 16.55
C HIS A 159 3.20 -0.95 15.89
N ILE A 160 3.38 -0.23 14.78
CA ILE A 160 4.66 -0.17 14.06
C ILE A 160 5.70 0.59 14.89
N ASP A 161 5.29 1.76 15.38
CA ASP A 161 6.10 2.58 16.26
C ASP A 161 5.27 3.01 17.47
N ASN A 162 5.73 2.64 18.66
CA ASN A 162 5.11 3.00 19.93
C ASN A 162 5.11 4.51 20.17
N SER A 163 6.03 5.26 19.55
CA SER A 163 6.07 6.73 19.65
C SER A 163 4.93 7.39 18.86
N SER A 164 4.49 6.78 17.76
CA SER A 164 3.44 7.30 16.87
C SER A 164 2.02 7.14 17.43
N PHE A 165 1.80 6.30 18.43
CA PHE A 165 0.47 6.02 19.00
C PHE A 165 -0.08 7.18 19.83
N VAL A 166 0.80 7.97 20.44
CA VAL A 166 0.42 9.12 21.29
C VAL A 166 -0.22 10.25 20.46
N GLU A 167 -0.10 10.21 19.12
CA GLU A 167 -0.38 11.35 18.27
C GLU A 167 -1.69 11.30 17.46
N ASP A 168 -2.45 10.21 17.42
CA ASP A 168 -3.67 10.16 16.59
C ASP A 168 -4.86 9.45 17.28
N PRO A 169 -5.82 10.21 17.83
CA PRO A 169 -6.99 9.65 18.53
C PRO A 169 -8.01 8.93 17.63
N LEU A 170 -7.86 8.94 16.30
CA LEU A 170 -8.69 8.08 15.43
C LEU A 170 -8.24 6.62 15.39
N ARG A 171 -7.07 6.31 15.95
CA ARG A 171 -6.51 4.95 15.95
C ARG A 171 -7.13 4.02 17.02
N VAL A 172 -8.23 4.46 17.66
CA VAL A 172 -8.88 3.78 18.81
C VAL A 172 -10.34 3.40 18.53
N TYR A 173 -10.80 3.34 17.28
CA TYR A 173 -12.17 2.93 16.93
C TYR A 173 -12.24 1.65 16.11
#